data_AF-A0A1J6HZP3-F1
#
_entry.id   AF-A0A1J6HZP3-F1
#
_cell.length_a   1.000
_cell.length_b   1.000
_cell.length_c   1.000
_cell.angle_alpha   90.00
_cell.angle_beta   90.00
_cell.angle_gamma   90.00
#
_symmetry.space_group_name_H-M   'P 1'
#
loop_
_entity.id
_entity.type
_entity.pdbx_description
1 polymer ?
#
loop_
_entity_poly.entity_id
_entity_poly.type
_entity_poly.pdbx_seq_one_letter_code
_entity_poly.pdbx_strand_id
1 'polypeptide(L)'
;MDPAALVAKYSDPLVLHGTADRFTDPLASQDLYNEAASEFKDIKLYDGFLHDLLFEPEREEIAQDIIDWMHKKLGAGNLANVYSQCYLCK
;
A
#
# COMPACT_ATOMS: atom_id res chain seq x y z
N MET A 1 17.41 17.66 0.43
CA MET A 1 16.68 16.65 -0.39
C MET A 1 15.36 17.28 -0.72
N ASP A 2 15.03 17.46 -2.00
CA ASP A 2 13.76 18.06 -2.40
C ASP A 2 12.62 17.07 -2.07
N PRO A 3 11.68 17.41 -1.17
CA PRO A 3 10.55 16.53 -0.83
C PRO A 3 9.74 16.13 -2.07
N ALA A 4 9.57 17.06 -3.03
CA ALA A 4 8.82 16.80 -4.27
C ALA A 4 9.49 15.73 -5.15
N ALA A 5 10.82 15.64 -5.13
CA ALA A 5 11.57 14.64 -5.90
C ALA A 5 11.49 13.23 -5.29
N LEU A 6 11.27 13.10 -3.98
CA LEU A 6 11.01 11.80 -3.33
C LEU A 6 9.62 11.29 -3.66
N VAL A 7 8.63 12.18 -3.62
CA VAL A 7 7.23 11.88 -3.92
C VAL A 7 7.05 11.44 -5.38
N ALA A 8 7.77 12.05 -6.32
CA ALA A 8 7.80 11.61 -7.73
C ALA A 8 8.51 10.26 -7.97
N LYS A 9 9.24 9.74 -6.96
CA LYS A 9 10.05 8.51 -7.09
C LYS A 9 9.30 7.24 -6.67
N TYR A 10 8.29 7.35 -5.80
CA TYR A 10 7.47 6.21 -5.39
C TYR A 10 6.36 5.98 -6.41
N SER A 11 6.53 4.96 -7.24
CA SER A 11 5.65 4.75 -8.40
C SER A 11 4.21 4.46 -8.01
N ASP A 12 3.96 3.83 -6.84
CA ASP A 12 2.67 3.21 -6.45
C ASP A 12 2.65 2.85 -4.93
N PRO A 13 2.50 3.83 -4.02
CA PRO A 13 2.55 3.58 -2.58
C PRO A 13 1.27 2.95 -2.01
N LEU A 14 1.44 2.03 -1.06
CA LEU A 14 0.44 1.68 -0.05
C LEU A 14 0.82 2.36 1.26
N VAL A 15 -0.03 3.24 1.77
CA VAL A 15 0.20 3.97 3.02
C VAL A 15 -0.70 3.39 4.10
N LEU A 16 -0.13 2.86 5.17
CA LEU A 16 -0.86 2.35 6.33
C LEU A 16 -0.41 3.13 7.56
N HIS A 17 -1.34 3.63 8.36
CA HIS A 17 -0.99 4.43 9.54
C HIS A 17 -2.01 4.25 10.68
N GLY A 18 -1.55 4.13 11.92
CA GLY A 18 -2.40 4.11 13.11
C GLY A 18 -2.69 5.51 13.63
N THR A 19 -3.96 5.89 13.75
CA THR A 19 -4.35 7.28 14.11
C THR A 19 -3.98 7.71 15.53
N ALA A 20 -3.64 6.77 16.42
CA ALA A 20 -3.16 7.05 17.77
C ALA A 20 -1.62 7.00 17.88
N ASP A 21 -0.91 6.90 16.75
CA ASP A 21 0.54 7.01 16.72
C ASP A 21 1.00 8.33 17.37
N ARG A 22 2.01 8.21 18.24
CA ARG A 22 2.61 9.31 19.00
C ARG A 22 4.01 9.66 18.51
N PHE A 23 4.58 8.84 17.62
CA PHE A 23 5.90 9.03 17.04
C PHE A 23 5.82 9.73 15.70
N THR A 24 4.82 9.38 14.88
CA THR A 24 4.60 10.01 13.58
C THR A 24 3.16 10.52 13.44
N ASP A 25 2.97 11.59 12.66
CA ASP A 25 1.67 12.25 12.48
C ASP A 25 0.89 11.57 11.34
N PRO A 26 -0.34 11.05 11.58
CA PRO A 26 -1.20 10.50 10.54
C PRO A 26 -1.48 11.48 9.39
N LEU A 27 -1.51 12.79 9.67
CA LEU A 27 -1.70 13.81 8.65
C LEU A 27 -0.52 13.87 7.68
N ALA A 28 0.71 13.65 8.15
CA ALA A 28 1.87 13.60 7.26
C ALA A 28 1.82 12.39 6.31
N SER A 29 1.25 11.26 6.75
CA SER A 29 0.97 10.12 5.87
C SER A 29 -0.13 10.42 4.85
N GLN A 30 -1.15 11.19 5.25
CA GLN A 30 -2.17 11.66 4.32
C GLN A 30 -1.60 12.63 3.28
N ASP A 31 -0.70 13.53 3.69
CA ASP A 31 0.01 14.44 2.78
C ASP A 31 0.88 13.66 1.79
N LEU A 32 1.64 12.66 2.26
CA LEU A 32 2.41 11.77 1.37
C LEU A 32 1.52 11.10 0.32
N TYR A 33 0.36 10.58 0.73
CA TYR A 33 -0.60 10.00 -0.21
C TYR A 33 -1.11 11.04 -1.21
N ASN A 34 -1.45 12.24 -0.75
CA ASN A 34 -1.99 13.30 -1.61
C ASN A 34 -0.96 13.76 -2.64
N GLU A 35 0.29 13.95 -2.23
CA GLU A 35 1.37 14.44 -3.10
C GLU A 35 1.87 13.36 -4.08
N ALA A 36 1.77 12.07 -3.74
CA ALA A 36 2.21 10.97 -4.60
C ALA A 36 1.59 11.05 -6.00
N ALA A 37 2.44 11.09 -7.04
CA ALA A 37 1.99 11.24 -8.43
C ALA A 37 1.32 9.97 -9.01
N SER A 38 1.42 8.85 -8.32
CA SER A 38 0.85 7.57 -8.76
C SER A 38 -0.67 7.60 -8.83
N GLU A 39 -1.23 6.96 -9.86
CA GLU A 39 -2.65 6.61 -9.93
C GLU A 39 -2.97 5.28 -9.22
N PHE A 40 -1.98 4.39 -9.08
CA PHE A 40 -2.10 3.14 -8.33
C PHE A 40 -1.51 3.31 -6.92
N LYS A 41 -2.19 4.13 -6.13
CA LYS A 41 -1.87 4.40 -4.72
C LYS A 41 -3.07 4.12 -3.84
N ASP A 42 -2.82 3.71 -2.61
CA ASP A 42 -3.88 3.49 -1.61
C ASP A 42 -3.45 3.95 -0.23
N ILE A 43 -4.41 4.31 0.62
CA ILE A 43 -4.18 4.71 2.01
C ILE A 43 -5.25 4.13 2.93
N LYS A 44 -4.82 3.59 4.08
CA LYS A 44 -5.70 3.14 5.15
C LYS A 44 -5.21 3.65 6.50
N LEU A 45 -6.08 4.42 7.16
CA LEU A 45 -5.88 4.91 8.52
C LEU A 45 -6.65 4.02 9.50
N TYR A 46 -5.94 3.41 10.45
CA TYR A 46 -6.53 2.52 11.45
C TYR A 46 -6.88 3.33 12.72
N ASP A 47 -8.17 3.43 13.02
CA ASP A 47 -8.67 4.23 14.14
C ASP A 47 -8.23 3.66 15.49
N GLY A 48 -7.54 4.45 16.32
CA GLY A 48 -7.03 4.05 17.63
C GLY A 48 -5.70 3.28 17.63
N PHE A 49 -5.12 2.95 16.48
CA PHE A 49 -3.93 2.07 16.41
C PHE A 49 -2.65 2.90 16.57
N LEU A 50 -1.60 2.28 17.11
CA LEU A 50 -0.29 2.89 17.33
C LEU A 50 0.63 2.74 16.11
N HIS A 51 1.90 3.10 16.29
CA HIS A 51 2.93 3.12 15.24
C HIS A 51 3.15 1.75 14.58
N ASP A 52 3.36 0.72 15.39
CA ASP A 52 3.76 -0.61 14.91
C ASP A 52 2.53 -1.46 14.61
N LEU A 53 1.89 -1.18 13.48
CA LEU A 53 0.64 -1.84 13.06
C LEU A 53 0.70 -3.38 13.10
N LEU A 54 1.83 -4.00 12.72
CA LEU A 54 1.98 -5.47 12.75
C LEU A 54 2.23 -6.04 14.16
N PHE A 55 2.34 -5.20 15.18
CA PHE A 55 2.37 -5.59 16.58
C PHE A 55 1.01 -5.44 17.28
N GLU A 56 0.02 -4.85 16.61
CA GLU A 56 -1.35 -4.78 17.13
C GLU A 56 -2.00 -6.17 17.19
N PRO A 57 -3.01 -6.38 18.06
CA PRO A 57 -3.78 -7.62 18.09
C PRO A 57 -4.33 -8.02 16.70
N GLU A 58 -4.73 -7.04 15.90
CA GLU A 58 -5.31 -7.14 14.56
C GLU A 58 -4.26 -7.30 13.44
N ARG A 59 -3.00 -7.59 13.76
CA ARG A 59 -1.90 -7.76 12.79
C ARG A 59 -2.22 -8.68 11.61
N GLU A 60 -3.08 -9.69 11.83
CA GLU A 60 -3.47 -10.67 10.81
C GLU A 60 -4.38 -10.03 9.75
N GLU A 61 -5.30 -9.15 10.17
CA GLU A 61 -6.16 -8.38 9.28
C GLU A 61 -5.33 -7.35 8.49
N ILE A 62 -4.42 -6.64 9.17
CA ILE A 62 -3.51 -5.67 8.54
C ILE A 62 -2.58 -6.36 7.53
N ALA A 63 -2.06 -7.54 7.87
CA ALA A 63 -1.26 -8.35 6.95
C ALA A 63 -2.08 -8.77 5.71
N GLN A 64 -3.36 -9.12 5.90
CA GLN A 64 -4.25 -9.44 4.79
C GLN A 64 -4.51 -8.21 3.89
N ASP A 65 -4.68 -7.02 4.44
CA ASP A 65 -4.81 -5.78 3.66
C ASP A 65 -3.57 -5.54 2.78
N ILE A 66 -2.37 -5.78 3.32
CA ILE A 66 -1.10 -5.69 2.56
C ILE A 66 -1.08 -6.71 1.42
N ILE A 67 -1.43 -7.98 1.70
CA ILE A 67 -1.46 -9.06 0.72
C ILE A 67 -2.47 -8.75 -0.39
N ASP A 68 -3.66 -8.28 -0.04
CA ASP A 68 -4.71 -7.97 -1.00
C ASP A 68 -4.31 -6.81 -1.92
N TRP A 69 -3.66 -5.78 -1.36
CA TRP A 69 -3.10 -4.70 -2.17
C TRP A 69 -2.01 -5.22 -3.12
N MET A 70 -1.11 -6.10 -2.66
CA MET A 70 -0.10 -6.72 -3.52
C MET A 70 -0.73 -7.56 -4.64
N HIS A 71 -1.79 -8.32 -4.35
CA HIS A 71 -2.54 -9.07 -5.36
C HIS A 71 -3.17 -8.14 -6.40
N LYS A 72 -3.76 -7.01 -6.00
CA LYS A 72 -4.28 -6.01 -6.94
C LYS A 72 -3.16 -5.48 -7.84
N LYS A 73 -2.00 -5.16 -7.26
CA LYS A 73 -0.85 -4.61 -7.99
C LYS A 73 -0.27 -5.59 -9.01
N LEU A 74 -0.06 -6.82 -8.58
CA LEU A 74 0.50 -7.88 -9.43
C LEU A 74 -0.52 -8.41 -10.45
N GLY A 75 -1.80 -8.45 -10.07
CA GLY A 75 -2.92 -8.89 -10.90
C GLY A 75 -3.23 -7.93 -12.06
N ALA A 76 -3.02 -6.62 -11.85
CA ALA A 76 -3.13 -5.60 -12.91
C ALA A 76 -2.14 -5.81 -14.07
N GLY A 77 -1.04 -6.57 -13.86
CA GLY A 77 -0.05 -6.89 -14.88
C GLY A 77 -0.05 -8.33 -15.40
N ASN A 78 -0.85 -9.26 -14.83
CA ASN A 78 -0.61 -10.69 -15.06
C ASN A 78 -1.82 -11.61 -15.28
N LEU A 79 -3.06 -11.15 -15.18
CA LEU A 79 -4.20 -12.02 -15.53
C LEU A 79 -4.35 -12.26 -17.03
N ALA A 80 -3.73 -11.45 -17.89
CA ALA A 80 -3.70 -11.69 -19.33
C ALA A 80 -2.73 -12.81 -19.76
N ASN A 81 -1.78 -13.22 -18.91
CA ASN A 81 -0.66 -14.08 -19.34
C ASN A 81 -0.64 -15.49 -18.69
N VAL A 82 -1.37 -15.71 -17.60
CA VAL A 82 -1.40 -17.04 -16.96
C VAL A 82 -2.40 -17.99 -17.65
N TYR A 83 -3.47 -17.46 -18.26
CA TYR A 83 -4.48 -18.29 -18.95
C TYR A 83 -4.16 -18.62 -20.42
N SER A 84 -3.14 -18.00 -21.04
CA SER A 84 -2.76 -18.28 -22.44
C SER A 84 -1.67 -19.35 -22.59
N GLN A 85 -0.87 -19.62 -21.55
CA GLN A 85 0.27 -20.53 -21.65
C GLN A 85 -0.11 -22.02 -21.49
N CYS A 86 -1.32 -22.34 -21.00
CA CYS A 86 -1.74 -23.73 -20.75
C CYS A 86 -2.48 -24.42 -21.92
N TYR A 87 -2.87 -23.69 -22.97
CA TYR A 87 -3.57 -24.28 -24.14
C TYR A 87 -2.67 -24.58 -25.35
N LEU A 88 -1.36 -24.34 -25.26
CA LEU A 88 -0.41 -24.53 -26.36
C LEU A 88 0.51 -25.75 -26.22
N CYS A 89 0.28 -26.62 -25.21
CA CYS A 89 0.83 -27.97 -25.20
C CYS A 89 -0.24 -28.97 -25.69
N LYS A 90 -0.54 -28.93 -26.99
CA LYS A 90 -1.02 -30.09 -27.73
C LYS A 90 0.01 -30.44 -28.80
#